data_AF-A0A453CHJ2-F1
#
_entry.id   AF-A0A453CHJ2-F1
#
_cell.length_a   1.000
_cell.length_b   1.000
_cell.length_c   1.000
_cell.angle_alpha   90.00
_cell.angle_beta   90.00
_cell.angle_gamma   90.00
#
_symmetry.space_group_name_H-M   'P 1'
#
loop_
_entity.id
_entity.type
_entity.pdbx_description
1 polymer ?
#
loop_
_entity_poly.entity_id
_entity_poly.type
_entity_poly.pdbx_seq_one_letter_code
_entity_poly.pdbx_strand_id
1 'polypeptide(L)'
;ARSRAGRASMGPPPSRLPLLAALVAAALLAGAAAATEEAYVTLLYGDEFVLGVRVLGKSIRDTGTRRDMVVLVSDGVSEYSRQLLEADGWIVKRITLLANPNQVRPTRFWGVYTKLKIFNMTSYKKVVYLDADTVVVRSIEDVFKCGKFCGNLKHSERMNSGVMVVEPSETVFKDMISQVDRLPSYTGGDQGFLNSYYADFANSRVYEPDSPLTPEPETQRLSTLYNADVGLYMLANKWMVDEKELRVIHYTLGPLKPWDWWTAWLVKPVEIWQDVRQKLEESLPGTGGGRNPHDQLVVKFLFILPFCLLLFGYYQSCFQNKKDFPSVQSLCAFARRGRHKYKSEEALPSYLAVGVSSSTFSTSNQRVSY
;
A
#
# COMPACT_ATOMS: atom_id res chain seq x y z
N ALA A 1 3.07 -92.88 -18.76
CA ALA A 1 2.36 -91.65 -18.33
C ALA A 1 3.01 -91.10 -17.06
N ARG A 2 2.70 -89.84 -16.66
CA ARG A 2 3.35 -89.03 -15.60
C ARG A 2 4.78 -88.56 -15.95
N SER A 3 4.88 -87.35 -16.48
CA SER A 3 6.08 -86.51 -16.38
C SER A 3 5.96 -85.57 -15.17
N ARG A 4 7.08 -85.12 -14.59
CA ARG A 4 7.10 -84.17 -13.45
C ARG A 4 7.07 -82.73 -13.97
N ALA A 5 6.17 -81.90 -13.43
CA ALA A 5 6.21 -80.46 -13.66
C ALA A 5 7.36 -79.83 -12.86
N GLY A 6 8.23 -79.06 -13.54
CA GLY A 6 9.26 -78.26 -12.89
C GLY A 6 8.68 -76.97 -12.31
N ARG A 7 9.04 -76.64 -11.07
CA ARG A 7 8.56 -75.43 -10.37
C ARG A 7 9.56 -74.30 -10.58
N ALA A 8 9.21 -73.32 -11.43
CA ALA A 8 10.03 -72.13 -11.63
C ALA A 8 10.11 -71.27 -10.35
N SER A 9 11.29 -70.73 -10.07
CA SER A 9 11.50 -69.79 -8.97
C SER A 9 11.18 -68.37 -9.43
N MET A 10 10.32 -67.66 -8.69
CA MET A 10 10.19 -66.21 -8.85
C MET A 10 11.26 -65.52 -7.99
N GLY A 11 12.06 -64.67 -8.61
CA GLY A 11 12.92 -63.73 -7.88
C GLY A 11 12.09 -62.67 -7.12
N PRO A 12 12.68 -62.00 -6.11
CA PRO A 12 11.99 -60.94 -5.40
C PRO A 12 11.67 -59.76 -6.33
N PRO A 13 10.55 -59.04 -6.10
CA PRO A 13 10.21 -57.86 -6.90
C PRO A 13 11.23 -56.74 -6.70
N PRO A 14 11.48 -55.89 -7.73
CA PRO A 14 12.42 -54.78 -7.64
C PRO A 14 11.98 -53.78 -6.55
N SER A 15 12.95 -53.28 -5.79
CA SER A 15 12.70 -52.37 -4.67
C SER A 15 12.14 -51.03 -5.15
N ARG A 16 11.03 -50.58 -4.54
CA ARG A 16 10.37 -49.31 -4.91
C ARG A 16 11.05 -48.07 -4.33
N LEU A 17 11.93 -48.22 -3.34
CA LEU A 17 12.64 -47.11 -2.68
C LEU A 17 13.43 -46.20 -3.64
N PRO A 18 14.30 -46.68 -4.55
CA PRO A 18 15.06 -45.81 -5.45
C PRO A 18 14.16 -45.00 -6.38
N LEU A 19 13.03 -45.55 -6.84
CA LEU A 19 12.08 -44.81 -7.67
C LEU A 19 11.37 -43.69 -6.88
N LEU A 20 11.00 -43.98 -5.62
CA LEU A 20 10.38 -42.97 -4.75
C LEU A 20 11.39 -41.86 -4.39
N ALA A 21 12.65 -42.22 -4.10
CA ALA A 21 13.72 -41.26 -3.84
C ALA A 21 14.03 -40.39 -5.06
N ALA A 22 14.05 -40.97 -6.27
CA ALA A 22 14.22 -40.22 -7.52
C ALA A 22 13.05 -39.26 -7.79
N LEU A 23 11.81 -39.66 -7.51
CA LEU A 23 10.63 -38.79 -7.63
C LEU A 23 10.65 -37.64 -6.61
N VAL A 24 11.06 -37.90 -5.36
CA VAL A 24 11.22 -36.86 -4.33
C VAL A 24 12.37 -35.91 -4.69
N ALA A 25 13.50 -36.42 -5.18
CA ALA A 25 14.61 -35.59 -5.66
C ALA A 25 14.20 -34.73 -6.88
N ALA A 26 13.45 -35.29 -7.82
CA ALA A 26 12.91 -34.55 -8.97
C ALA A 26 11.89 -33.48 -8.55
N ALA A 27 11.04 -33.75 -7.54
CA ALA A 27 10.12 -32.77 -6.99
C ALA A 27 10.85 -31.64 -6.24
N LEU A 28 11.90 -31.95 -5.48
CA LEU A 28 12.76 -30.95 -4.82
C LEU A 28 13.52 -30.09 -5.84
N LEU A 29 14.04 -30.68 -6.91
CA LEU A 29 14.69 -29.96 -8.00
C LEU A 29 13.69 -29.11 -8.82
N ALA A 30 12.46 -29.59 -9.03
CA ALA A 30 11.40 -28.82 -9.68
C ALA A 30 10.84 -27.68 -8.81
N GLY A 31 11.01 -27.75 -7.49
CA GLY A 31 10.70 -26.66 -6.56
C GLY A 31 11.70 -25.49 -6.62
N ALA A 32 12.93 -25.74 -7.08
CA ALA A 32 13.93 -24.71 -7.35
C ALA A 32 13.68 -24.09 -8.74
N ALA A 33 12.69 -23.20 -8.83
CA ALA A 33 12.46 -22.41 -10.03
C ALA A 33 13.75 -21.66 -10.40
N ALA A 34 14.20 -21.80 -11.66
CA ALA A 34 15.34 -21.06 -12.16
C ALA A 34 14.99 -19.56 -12.20
N ALA A 35 15.83 -18.73 -11.58
CA ALA A 35 15.62 -17.29 -11.50
C ALA A 35 15.45 -16.68 -12.90
N THR A 36 14.43 -15.84 -13.08
CA THR A 36 14.12 -15.28 -14.41
C THR A 36 15.03 -14.11 -14.74
N GLU A 37 15.31 -13.88 -16.04
CA GLU A 37 16.06 -12.69 -16.49
C GLU A 37 15.32 -11.36 -16.19
N GLU A 38 14.05 -11.43 -15.80
CA GLU A 38 13.16 -10.30 -15.58
C GLU A 38 12.50 -10.38 -14.20
N ALA A 39 12.32 -9.24 -13.52
CA ALA A 39 11.74 -9.21 -12.16
C ALA A 39 10.77 -8.04 -11.92
N TYR A 40 9.76 -8.27 -11.09
CA TYR A 40 9.07 -7.21 -10.36
C TYR A 40 9.89 -6.79 -9.15
N VAL A 41 10.00 -5.49 -8.88
CA VAL A 41 10.84 -4.97 -7.80
C VAL A 41 10.08 -3.96 -6.96
N THR A 42 10.25 -4.01 -5.64
CA THR A 42 9.79 -2.97 -4.72
C THR A 42 10.84 -2.71 -3.64
N LEU A 43 10.68 -1.63 -2.86
CA LEU A 43 11.69 -1.15 -1.90
C LEU A 43 11.06 -0.81 -0.55
N LEU A 44 11.67 -1.33 0.51
CA LEU A 44 11.18 -1.26 1.87
C LEU A 44 12.24 -0.67 2.81
N TYR A 45 11.93 0.47 3.43
CA TYR A 45 12.82 1.18 4.34
C TYR A 45 12.71 0.66 5.78
N GLY A 46 11.49 0.44 6.26
CA GLY A 46 11.18 -0.10 7.58
C GLY A 46 9.86 -0.87 7.55
N ASP A 47 9.47 -1.40 8.71
CA ASP A 47 8.32 -2.29 8.84
C ASP A 47 6.96 -1.63 8.49
N GLU A 48 6.89 -0.29 8.45
CA GLU A 48 5.64 0.47 8.27
C GLU A 48 4.97 0.28 6.91
N PHE A 49 5.72 -0.11 5.87
CA PHE A 49 5.17 -0.40 4.53
C PHE A 49 5.04 -1.91 4.22
N VAL A 50 5.37 -2.81 5.16
CA VAL A 50 5.35 -4.27 4.93
C VAL A 50 3.99 -4.72 4.41
N LEU A 51 2.90 -4.30 5.04
CA LEU A 51 1.55 -4.66 4.61
C LEU A 51 1.22 -4.18 3.19
N GLY A 52 1.76 -3.04 2.76
CA GLY A 52 1.72 -2.58 1.36
C GLY A 52 2.41 -3.57 0.42
N VAL A 53 3.64 -3.97 0.74
CA VAL A 53 4.41 -4.97 -0.02
C VAL A 53 3.73 -6.34 -0.04
N ARG A 54 3.10 -6.79 1.06
CA ARG A 54 2.32 -8.05 1.10
C ARG A 54 1.18 -8.01 0.08
N VAL A 55 0.38 -6.93 0.09
CA VAL A 55 -0.75 -6.75 -0.82
C VAL A 55 -0.29 -6.61 -2.28
N LEU A 56 0.75 -5.83 -2.54
CA LEU A 56 1.37 -5.69 -3.85
C LEU A 56 1.81 -7.06 -4.40
N GLY A 57 2.56 -7.83 -3.60
CA GLY A 57 3.06 -9.16 -3.98
C GLY A 57 1.94 -10.15 -4.26
N LYS A 58 0.86 -10.15 -3.46
CA LYS A 58 -0.33 -10.93 -3.79
C LYS A 58 -0.97 -10.46 -5.10
N SER A 59 -1.17 -9.16 -5.28
CA SER A 59 -1.82 -8.61 -6.48
C SER A 59 -1.07 -8.96 -7.77
N ILE A 60 0.27 -9.00 -7.72
CA ILE A 60 1.14 -9.48 -8.81
C ILE A 60 0.90 -10.98 -9.06
N ARG A 61 0.96 -11.83 -8.02
CA ARG A 61 0.74 -13.29 -8.15
C ARG A 61 -0.66 -13.65 -8.66
N ASP A 62 -1.69 -12.90 -8.26
CA ASP A 62 -3.07 -13.10 -8.70
C ASP A 62 -3.25 -12.87 -10.21
N THR A 63 -2.29 -12.21 -10.89
CA THR A 63 -2.26 -12.11 -12.37
C THR A 63 -1.66 -13.35 -13.08
N GLY A 64 -1.12 -14.31 -12.33
CA GLY A 64 -0.52 -15.53 -12.88
C GLY A 64 0.90 -15.38 -13.44
N THR A 65 1.65 -14.35 -13.00
CA THR A 65 3.05 -14.16 -13.44
C THR A 65 3.96 -15.35 -13.05
N ARG A 66 5.06 -15.47 -13.77
CA ARG A 66 6.14 -16.44 -13.53
C ARG A 66 7.50 -15.77 -13.27
N ARG A 67 7.53 -14.44 -13.15
CA ARG A 67 8.74 -13.65 -12.97
C ARG A 67 9.11 -13.54 -11.48
N ASP A 68 10.41 -13.44 -11.22
CA ASP A 68 10.97 -13.10 -9.91
C ASP A 68 10.25 -11.88 -9.31
N MET A 69 9.92 -11.96 -8.02
CA MET A 69 9.45 -10.81 -7.23
C MET A 69 10.53 -10.47 -6.20
N VAL A 70 11.22 -9.35 -6.36
CA VAL A 70 12.33 -8.94 -5.49
C VAL A 70 11.92 -7.77 -4.60
N VAL A 71 12.06 -7.93 -3.29
CA VAL A 71 11.96 -6.79 -2.36
C VAL A 71 13.35 -6.38 -1.89
N LEU A 72 13.72 -5.15 -2.25
CA LEU A 72 14.90 -4.50 -1.73
C LEU A 72 14.59 -4.04 -0.29
N VAL A 73 15.39 -4.47 0.68
CA VAL A 73 15.14 -4.17 2.11
C VAL A 73 16.33 -3.47 2.76
N SER A 74 16.04 -2.48 3.60
CA SER A 74 17.05 -1.81 4.43
C SER A 74 17.25 -2.51 5.79
N ASP A 75 18.30 -2.12 6.51
CA ASP A 75 18.57 -2.58 7.88
C ASP A 75 17.48 -2.15 8.88
N GLY A 76 16.62 -1.19 8.52
CA GLY A 76 15.42 -0.81 9.28
C GLY A 76 14.25 -1.80 9.19
N VAL A 77 14.34 -2.83 8.34
CA VAL A 77 13.32 -3.88 8.19
C VAL A 77 13.64 -5.07 9.09
N SER A 78 12.70 -5.45 9.96
CA SER A 78 12.95 -6.47 10.99
C SER A 78 13.11 -7.88 10.41
N GLU A 79 13.71 -8.78 11.20
CA GLU A 79 13.92 -10.18 10.80
C GLU A 79 12.58 -10.89 10.56
N TYR A 80 11.57 -10.60 11.39
CA TYR A 80 10.21 -11.10 11.24
C TYR A 80 9.56 -10.64 9.93
N SER A 81 9.64 -9.34 9.60
CA SER A 81 9.11 -8.80 8.36
C SER A 81 9.74 -9.42 7.12
N ARG A 82 11.05 -9.69 7.15
CA ARG A 82 11.77 -10.31 6.03
C ARG A 82 11.39 -11.78 5.86
N GLN A 83 11.31 -12.54 6.96
CA GLN A 83 10.79 -13.92 6.93
C GLN A 83 9.32 -13.98 6.47
N LEU A 84 8.49 -13.00 6.82
CA LEU A 84 7.11 -12.90 6.35
C LEU A 84 7.04 -12.64 4.83
N LEU A 85 7.92 -11.78 4.31
CA LEU A 85 8.00 -11.50 2.87
C LEU A 85 8.56 -12.70 2.08
N GLU A 86 9.55 -13.41 2.62
CA GLU A 86 10.02 -14.69 2.07
C GLU A 86 8.89 -15.74 2.03
N ALA A 87 8.10 -15.85 3.09
CA ALA A 87 6.93 -16.72 3.15
C ALA A 87 5.79 -16.28 2.21
N ASP A 88 5.68 -14.98 1.89
CA ASP A 88 4.81 -14.45 0.83
C ASP A 88 5.38 -14.66 -0.58
N GLY A 89 6.53 -15.32 -0.74
CA GLY A 89 7.16 -15.60 -2.03
C GLY A 89 7.97 -14.44 -2.63
N TRP A 90 8.41 -13.48 -1.81
CA TRP A 90 9.37 -12.46 -2.24
C TRP A 90 10.83 -12.93 -2.06
N ILE A 91 11.67 -12.65 -3.06
CA ILE A 91 13.12 -12.73 -2.95
C ILE A 91 13.59 -11.48 -2.18
N VAL A 92 13.92 -11.65 -0.90
CA VAL A 92 14.38 -10.56 -0.03
C VAL A 92 15.86 -10.27 -0.28
N LYS A 93 16.17 -9.06 -0.77
CA LYS A 93 17.53 -8.60 -1.08
C LYS A 93 17.91 -7.42 -0.18
N ARG A 94 18.71 -7.69 0.86
CA ARG A 94 19.26 -6.65 1.74
C ARG A 94 20.13 -5.68 0.96
N ILE A 95 19.97 -4.38 1.19
CA ILE A 95 20.78 -3.32 0.59
C ILE A 95 21.10 -2.20 1.59
N THR A 96 22.32 -1.68 1.53
CA THR A 96 22.67 -0.41 2.19
C THR A 96 21.83 0.72 1.60
N LEU A 97 21.34 1.65 2.44
CA LEU A 97 20.64 2.84 1.96
C LEU A 97 21.58 3.78 1.20
N LEU A 98 21.03 4.54 0.24
CA LEU A 98 21.68 5.71 -0.32
C LEU A 98 21.22 6.95 0.46
N ALA A 99 22.15 7.80 0.87
CA ALA A 99 21.83 9.08 1.46
C ALA A 99 21.17 9.99 0.42
N ASN A 100 20.08 10.66 0.82
CA ASN A 100 19.51 11.77 0.06
C ASN A 100 20.35 13.04 0.34
N PRO A 101 20.95 13.69 -0.68
CA PRO A 101 21.75 14.90 -0.47
C PRO A 101 20.91 16.16 -0.19
N ASN A 102 19.61 16.12 -0.51
CA ASN A 102 18.69 17.22 -0.24
C ASN A 102 18.30 17.24 1.26
N GLN A 103 18.23 18.42 1.87
CA GLN A 103 17.76 18.59 3.26
C GLN A 103 16.23 18.48 3.37
N VAL A 104 15.67 17.31 3.04
CA VAL A 104 14.22 17.09 2.95
C VAL A 104 13.55 17.01 4.32
N ARG A 105 12.45 17.74 4.47
CA ARG A 105 11.42 17.48 5.48
C ARG A 105 10.18 16.89 4.79
N PRO A 106 9.50 15.88 5.38
CA PRO A 106 9.81 15.18 6.61
C PRO A 106 11.04 14.26 6.51
N THR A 107 11.72 14.07 7.65
CA THR A 107 12.97 13.29 7.78
C THR A 107 12.88 11.85 7.28
N ARG A 108 11.68 11.24 7.28
CA ARG A 108 11.45 9.89 6.70
C ARG A 108 11.92 9.75 5.24
N PHE A 109 12.08 10.86 4.51
CA PHE A 109 12.55 10.84 3.12
C PHE A 109 14.09 10.85 2.95
N TRP A 110 14.84 10.67 4.04
CA TRP A 110 16.32 10.61 4.04
C TRP A 110 16.90 9.48 3.18
N GLY A 111 16.22 8.34 3.09
CA GLY A 111 16.66 7.18 2.33
C GLY A 111 16.17 7.13 0.88
N VAL A 112 15.31 8.06 0.44
CA VAL A 112 14.48 7.91 -0.77
C VAL A 112 15.27 7.68 -2.07
N TYR A 113 16.47 8.25 -2.19
CA TYR A 113 17.37 8.01 -3.32
C TYR A 113 17.84 6.55 -3.44
N THR A 114 17.62 5.70 -2.43
CA THR A 114 17.87 4.25 -2.50
C THR A 114 17.12 3.58 -3.64
N LYS A 115 15.98 4.14 -4.09
CA LYS A 115 15.24 3.64 -5.27
C LYS A 115 16.13 3.57 -6.52
N LEU A 116 17.15 4.45 -6.64
CA LEU A 116 18.11 4.42 -7.75
C LEU A 116 18.92 3.12 -7.84
N LYS A 117 18.97 2.29 -6.78
CA LYS A 117 19.68 0.99 -6.83
C LYS A 117 19.04 -0.04 -7.76
N ILE A 118 17.80 0.16 -8.24
CA ILE A 118 17.21 -0.68 -9.30
C ILE A 118 18.02 -0.62 -10.61
N PHE A 119 18.61 0.53 -10.92
CA PHE A 119 19.47 0.70 -12.10
C PHE A 119 20.77 -0.12 -12.00
N ASN A 120 21.12 -0.62 -10.81
CA ASN A 120 22.28 -1.50 -10.60
C ASN A 120 21.91 -2.97 -10.39
N MET A 121 20.69 -3.39 -10.69
CA MET A 121 20.24 -4.79 -10.58
C MET A 121 20.65 -5.63 -11.81
N THR A 122 21.91 -5.52 -12.25
CA THR A 122 22.47 -6.14 -13.47
C THR A 122 22.50 -7.67 -13.49
N SER A 123 22.01 -8.33 -12.43
CA SER A 123 21.63 -9.76 -12.46
C SER A 123 20.34 -10.02 -13.26
N TYR A 124 19.56 -8.97 -13.51
CA TYR A 124 18.35 -8.99 -14.33
C TYR A 124 18.57 -8.14 -15.57
N LYS A 125 18.04 -8.60 -16.69
CA LYS A 125 17.96 -7.89 -17.97
C LYS A 125 16.98 -6.72 -17.92
N LYS A 126 15.85 -6.89 -17.21
CA LYS A 126 14.83 -5.84 -17.07
C LYS A 126 14.05 -5.97 -15.78
N VAL A 127 13.80 -4.86 -15.10
CA VAL A 127 13.06 -4.80 -13.85
C VAL A 127 11.87 -3.85 -13.95
N VAL A 128 10.74 -4.24 -13.36
CA VAL A 128 9.53 -3.42 -13.23
C VAL A 128 9.39 -3.01 -11.77
N TYR A 129 9.78 -1.78 -11.48
CA TYR A 129 9.68 -1.21 -10.15
C TYR A 129 8.26 -0.72 -9.85
N LEU A 130 7.75 -1.07 -8.67
CA LEU A 130 6.44 -0.71 -8.13
C LEU A 130 6.60 -0.21 -6.68
N ASP A 131 6.16 1.01 -6.36
CA ASP A 131 6.14 1.49 -4.97
C ASP A 131 5.14 0.68 -4.12
N ALA A 132 5.42 0.55 -2.82
CA ALA A 132 4.66 -0.31 -1.89
C ALA A 132 3.20 0.13 -1.64
N ASP A 133 2.80 1.28 -2.16
CA ASP A 133 1.44 1.82 -2.19
C ASP A 133 0.80 1.75 -3.58
N THR A 134 1.21 0.76 -4.37
CA THR A 134 0.55 0.34 -5.62
C THR A 134 -0.21 -0.98 -5.45
N VAL A 135 -1.14 -1.28 -6.35
CA VAL A 135 -1.79 -2.58 -6.47
C VAL A 135 -2.03 -2.93 -7.94
N VAL A 136 -1.71 -4.16 -8.33
CA VAL A 136 -1.88 -4.67 -9.69
C VAL A 136 -3.25 -5.34 -9.82
N VAL A 137 -4.11 -4.78 -10.67
CA VAL A 137 -5.50 -5.26 -10.87
C VAL A 137 -5.69 -6.08 -12.15
N ARG A 138 -4.70 -6.03 -13.05
CA ARG A 138 -4.61 -6.83 -14.28
C ARG A 138 -3.14 -7.03 -14.64
N SER A 139 -2.84 -8.13 -15.32
CA SER A 139 -1.50 -8.44 -15.85
C SER A 139 -0.83 -7.24 -16.52
N ILE A 140 0.44 -7.03 -16.20
CA ILE A 140 1.35 -6.05 -16.80
C ILE A 140 2.59 -6.74 -17.41
N GLU A 141 2.49 -8.04 -17.67
CA GLU A 141 3.57 -8.91 -18.19
C GLU A 141 4.15 -8.44 -19.54
N ASP A 142 3.44 -7.54 -20.24
CA ASP A 142 3.87 -6.88 -21.47
C ASP A 142 4.80 -5.69 -21.26
N VAL A 143 4.82 -5.00 -20.10
CA VAL A 143 5.67 -3.79 -19.93
C VAL A 143 7.17 -4.11 -19.93
N PHE A 144 7.55 -5.38 -19.76
CA PHE A 144 8.92 -5.86 -19.98
C PHE A 144 9.37 -5.78 -21.46
N LYS A 145 8.46 -5.53 -22.41
CA LYS A 145 8.82 -5.17 -23.81
C LYS A 145 8.89 -3.65 -24.05
N CYS A 146 8.66 -2.83 -23.02
CA CYS A 146 8.92 -1.39 -23.07
C CYS A 146 10.43 -1.14 -23.13
N GLY A 147 10.84 0.01 -23.69
CA GLY A 147 12.25 0.42 -23.83
C GLY A 147 13.06 0.49 -22.53
N LYS A 148 14.32 0.89 -22.65
CA LYS A 148 15.32 0.80 -21.56
C LYS A 148 14.92 1.53 -20.29
N PHE A 149 14.23 2.66 -20.41
CA PHE A 149 13.62 3.34 -19.27
C PHE A 149 12.17 3.76 -19.58
N CYS A 150 11.22 3.27 -18.79
CA CYS A 150 9.83 3.66 -18.92
C CYS A 150 9.22 4.09 -17.60
N GLY A 151 8.25 5.00 -17.68
CA GLY A 151 7.50 5.51 -16.52
C GLY A 151 6.21 6.20 -16.99
N ASN A 152 5.29 6.48 -16.08
CA ASN A 152 4.06 7.21 -16.42
C ASN A 152 4.21 8.72 -16.16
N LEU A 153 3.53 9.57 -16.92
CA LEU A 153 3.40 10.99 -16.61
C LEU A 153 2.23 11.24 -15.65
N LYS A 154 2.51 11.70 -14.42
CA LYS A 154 1.50 12.07 -13.42
C LYS A 154 0.68 13.29 -13.87
N HIS A 155 1.36 14.21 -14.53
CA HIS A 155 0.84 15.42 -15.17
C HIS A 155 1.61 15.60 -16.49
N SER A 156 1.11 16.42 -17.41
CA SER A 156 1.56 16.54 -18.82
C SER A 156 3.07 16.61 -19.08
N GLU A 157 3.87 17.06 -18.12
CA GLU A 157 5.32 17.29 -18.28
C GLU A 157 6.18 16.54 -17.23
N ARG A 158 5.61 15.80 -16.28
CA ARG A 158 6.39 15.19 -15.17
C ARG A 158 6.05 13.74 -14.87
N MET A 159 7.09 12.92 -14.83
CA MET A 159 7.04 11.48 -14.55
C MET A 159 6.74 11.19 -13.07
N ASN A 160 5.93 10.15 -12.86
CA ASN A 160 5.67 9.46 -11.60
C ASN A 160 6.70 8.33 -11.42
N SER A 161 7.45 8.29 -10.30
CA SER A 161 8.48 7.26 -10.05
C SER A 161 7.98 6.02 -9.28
N GLY A 162 6.67 5.89 -9.07
CA GLY A 162 6.07 4.75 -8.37
C GLY A 162 5.71 3.56 -9.25
N VAL A 163 5.74 3.72 -10.58
CA VAL A 163 5.77 2.58 -11.52
C VAL A 163 6.75 2.90 -12.64
N MET A 164 7.80 2.09 -12.77
CA MET A 164 8.87 2.28 -13.76
C MET A 164 9.34 0.94 -14.34
N VAL A 165 9.77 0.94 -15.60
CA VAL A 165 10.52 -0.17 -16.22
C VAL A 165 11.97 0.29 -16.40
N VAL A 166 12.93 -0.56 -16.07
CA VAL A 166 14.36 -0.25 -16.13
C VAL A 166 15.14 -1.45 -16.71
N GLU A 167 15.94 -1.22 -17.74
CA GLU A 167 17.08 -2.06 -18.12
C GLU A 167 18.26 -1.70 -17.18
N PRO A 168 18.68 -2.58 -16.25
CA PRO A 168 19.72 -2.26 -15.29
C PRO A 168 21.10 -2.14 -15.98
N SER A 169 21.80 -1.04 -15.70
CA SER A 169 23.11 -0.75 -16.26
C SER A 169 23.99 -0.09 -15.20
N GLU A 170 25.09 -0.76 -14.84
CA GLU A 170 26.06 -0.24 -13.87
C GLU A 170 26.64 1.12 -14.34
N THR A 171 26.75 1.34 -15.65
CA THR A 171 27.19 2.61 -16.25
C THR A 171 26.19 3.73 -15.99
N VAL A 172 24.89 3.48 -16.23
CA VAL A 172 23.82 4.47 -15.96
C VAL A 172 23.73 4.75 -14.46
N PHE A 173 23.82 3.72 -13.61
CA PHE A 173 23.84 3.89 -12.16
C PHE A 173 25.05 4.72 -11.69
N LYS A 174 26.27 4.43 -12.19
CA LYS A 174 27.48 5.21 -11.85
C LYS A 174 27.36 6.67 -12.27
N ASP A 175 26.82 6.95 -13.46
CA ASP A 175 26.57 8.33 -13.88
C ASP A 175 25.52 8.99 -12.98
N MET A 176 24.34 8.38 -12.76
CA MET A 176 23.33 8.89 -11.83
C MET A 176 23.91 9.25 -10.46
N ILE A 177 24.71 8.37 -9.86
CA ILE A 177 25.40 8.63 -8.57
C ILE A 177 26.39 9.80 -8.68
N SER A 178 27.02 10.05 -9.83
CA SER A 178 27.85 11.24 -10.05
C SER A 178 27.04 12.54 -10.19
N GLN A 179 25.74 12.46 -10.46
CA GLN A 179 24.84 13.60 -10.66
C GLN A 179 23.95 13.93 -9.44
N VAL A 180 23.87 13.08 -8.39
CA VAL A 180 22.91 13.28 -7.27
C VAL A 180 23.12 14.61 -6.51
N ASP A 181 24.36 15.08 -6.42
CA ASP A 181 24.73 16.36 -5.78
C ASP A 181 24.71 17.56 -6.76
N ARG A 182 24.44 17.31 -8.04
CA ARG A 182 24.55 18.31 -9.14
C ARG A 182 23.20 18.66 -9.76
N LEU A 183 22.34 17.67 -9.98
CA LEU A 183 21.01 17.87 -10.55
C LEU A 183 20.01 18.21 -9.44
N PRO A 184 19.15 19.23 -9.64
CA PRO A 184 18.13 19.56 -8.66
C PRO A 184 17.09 18.43 -8.55
N SER A 185 16.46 18.32 -7.37
CA SER A 185 15.26 17.52 -7.22
C SER A 185 14.10 18.41 -6.77
N TYR A 186 13.11 18.62 -7.65
CA TYR A 186 11.96 19.48 -7.33
C TYR A 186 11.05 18.91 -6.21
N THR A 187 11.20 17.63 -5.86
CA THR A 187 10.55 17.00 -4.69
C THR A 187 11.49 16.82 -3.51
N GLY A 188 12.79 17.11 -3.68
CA GLY A 188 13.87 16.64 -2.80
C GLY A 188 14.09 15.12 -2.81
N GLY A 189 13.30 14.34 -3.55
CA GLY A 189 13.36 12.87 -3.60
C GLY A 189 13.83 12.30 -4.95
N ASP A 190 13.64 11.00 -5.10
CA ASP A 190 13.91 10.21 -6.30
C ASP A 190 13.15 10.75 -7.52
N GLN A 191 11.85 11.06 -7.37
CA GLN A 191 11.03 11.50 -8.49
C GLN A 191 11.55 12.80 -9.09
N GLY A 192 11.92 13.77 -8.25
CA GLY A 192 12.43 15.05 -8.72
C GLY A 192 13.79 14.90 -9.42
N PHE A 193 14.68 14.09 -8.86
CA PHE A 193 15.98 13.78 -9.47
C PHE A 193 15.81 13.06 -10.81
N LEU A 194 14.98 12.02 -10.89
CA LEU A 194 14.76 11.26 -12.13
C LEU A 194 14.13 12.11 -13.25
N ASN A 195 13.29 13.09 -12.92
CA ASN A 195 12.77 14.06 -13.90
C ASN A 195 13.85 15.06 -14.37
N SER A 196 14.86 15.36 -13.56
CA SER A 196 15.99 16.23 -13.96
C SER A 196 17.13 15.46 -14.63
N TYR A 197 17.26 14.15 -14.37
CA TYR A 197 18.18 13.25 -15.07
C TYR A 197 17.66 12.89 -16.47
N TYR A 198 16.40 12.44 -16.56
CA TYR A 198 15.71 12.22 -17.84
C TYR A 198 14.90 13.47 -18.25
N ALA A 199 15.58 14.60 -18.46
CA ALA A 199 14.94 15.89 -18.74
C ALA A 199 13.98 15.86 -19.95
N ASP A 200 14.32 15.12 -21.00
CA ASP A 200 13.51 14.95 -22.21
C ASP A 200 12.38 13.92 -22.10
N PHE A 201 12.16 13.29 -20.93
CA PHE A 201 11.20 12.17 -20.79
C PHE A 201 9.75 12.51 -21.19
N ALA A 202 9.34 13.78 -21.08
CA ALA A 202 8.03 14.23 -21.54
C ALA A 202 7.86 14.04 -23.07
N ASN A 203 8.95 14.17 -23.84
CA ASN A 203 8.98 14.06 -25.29
C ASN A 203 8.99 12.60 -25.80
N SER A 204 9.25 11.62 -24.92
CA SER A 204 9.31 10.21 -25.28
C SER A 204 8.00 9.69 -25.90
N ARG A 205 8.08 8.68 -26.76
CA ARG A 205 6.87 8.06 -27.35
C ARG A 205 6.09 7.28 -26.29
N VAL A 206 4.77 7.17 -26.48
CA VAL A 206 3.95 6.26 -25.65
C VAL A 206 4.39 4.81 -25.93
N TYR A 207 4.33 3.96 -24.92
CA TYR A 207 4.51 2.52 -25.08
C TYR A 207 3.22 1.86 -25.55
N GLU A 208 3.28 1.24 -26.73
CA GLU A 208 2.19 0.49 -27.36
C GLU A 208 2.61 -0.99 -27.48
N PRO A 209 2.03 -1.92 -26.68
CA PRO A 209 2.49 -3.32 -26.63
C PRO A 209 2.44 -4.08 -27.95
N ASP A 210 1.51 -3.70 -28.84
CA ASP A 210 1.28 -4.30 -30.14
C ASP A 210 2.07 -3.62 -31.28
N SER A 211 2.81 -2.55 -30.96
CA SER A 211 3.55 -1.70 -31.91
C SER A 211 5.01 -1.48 -31.43
N PRO A 212 5.83 -2.54 -31.32
CA PRO A 212 7.20 -2.44 -30.83
C PRO A 212 8.09 -1.65 -31.80
N LEU A 213 8.94 -0.77 -31.25
CA LEU A 213 9.86 0.06 -32.02
C LEU A 213 11.22 -0.65 -32.20
N THR A 214 11.89 -0.39 -33.33
CA THR A 214 13.24 -0.90 -33.61
C THR A 214 14.07 0.22 -34.26
N PRO A 215 15.27 0.57 -33.73
CA PRO A 215 15.88 0.05 -32.50
C PRO A 215 15.04 0.33 -31.25
N GLU A 216 15.31 -0.41 -30.17
CA GLU A 216 14.64 -0.21 -28.88
C GLU A 216 14.95 1.21 -28.34
N PRO A 217 13.93 2.01 -27.97
CA PRO A 217 14.14 3.38 -27.54
C PRO A 217 14.74 3.46 -26.12
N GLU A 218 15.61 4.44 -25.91
CA GLU A 218 16.18 4.73 -24.59
C GLU A 218 15.08 5.09 -23.56
N THR A 219 13.99 5.75 -23.99
CA THR A 219 12.88 6.14 -23.11
C THR A 219 11.49 5.97 -23.76
N GLN A 220 10.48 5.56 -22.97
CA GLN A 220 9.05 5.57 -23.36
C GLN A 220 8.11 5.92 -22.20
N ARG A 221 6.94 6.48 -22.54
CA ARG A 221 5.88 6.80 -21.58
C ARG A 221 4.86 5.66 -21.46
N LEU A 222 4.72 5.11 -20.26
CA LEU A 222 3.63 4.21 -19.91
C LEU A 222 2.30 4.96 -19.87
N SER A 223 1.26 4.37 -20.46
CA SER A 223 -0.12 4.86 -20.33
C SER A 223 -0.58 4.88 -18.86
N THR A 224 -1.51 5.76 -18.51
CA THR A 224 -2.06 5.90 -17.15
C THR A 224 -2.74 4.61 -16.65
N LEU A 225 -3.09 3.67 -17.54
CA LEU A 225 -3.52 2.31 -17.19
C LEU A 225 -2.51 1.58 -16.27
N TYR A 226 -1.21 1.87 -16.42
CA TYR A 226 -0.11 1.23 -15.68
C TYR A 226 0.34 2.03 -14.44
N ASN A 227 -0.29 3.17 -14.12
CA ASN A 227 0.04 3.98 -12.93
C ASN A 227 -1.14 4.93 -12.62
N ALA A 228 -2.31 4.38 -12.32
CA ALA A 228 -3.54 5.17 -12.14
C ALA A 228 -3.51 5.92 -10.80
N ASP A 229 -3.32 7.24 -10.88
CA ASP A 229 -3.10 8.11 -9.72
C ASP A 229 -4.41 8.35 -8.93
N VAL A 230 -4.48 7.83 -7.71
CA VAL A 230 -5.66 7.98 -6.83
C VAL A 230 -5.88 9.45 -6.41
N GLY A 231 -4.83 10.27 -6.35
CA GLY A 231 -4.96 11.71 -6.14
C GLY A 231 -5.69 12.41 -7.28
N LEU A 232 -5.40 12.02 -8.52
CA LEU A 232 -6.13 12.51 -9.70
C LEU A 232 -7.58 11.98 -9.74
N TYR A 233 -7.81 10.73 -9.35
CA TYR A 233 -9.17 10.19 -9.16
C TYR A 233 -9.98 11.03 -8.16
N MET A 234 -9.40 11.38 -7.01
CA MET A 234 -10.10 12.16 -5.97
C MET A 234 -10.39 13.61 -6.40
N LEU A 235 -9.61 14.18 -7.32
CA LEU A 235 -9.90 15.49 -7.93
C LEU A 235 -10.99 15.41 -9.02
N ALA A 236 -11.05 14.31 -9.77
CA ALA A 236 -11.99 14.14 -10.88
C ALA A 236 -13.30 13.40 -10.48
N ASN A 237 -13.33 12.73 -9.33
CA ASN A 237 -14.34 11.75 -8.90
C ASN A 237 -14.61 10.64 -9.96
N LYS A 238 -13.59 10.31 -10.76
CA LYS A 238 -13.58 9.23 -11.77
C LYS A 238 -12.14 8.89 -12.18
N TRP A 239 -11.96 7.75 -12.84
CA TRP A 239 -10.71 7.47 -13.56
C TRP A 239 -10.59 8.31 -14.83
N MET A 240 -9.36 8.60 -15.23
CA MET A 240 -9.03 9.34 -16.47
C MET A 240 -8.84 8.40 -17.68
N VAL A 241 -9.24 7.14 -17.53
CA VAL A 241 -9.12 6.00 -18.46
C VAL A 241 -10.34 5.11 -18.24
N ASP A 242 -10.58 4.11 -19.11
CA ASP A 242 -11.60 3.08 -18.83
C ASP A 242 -11.18 2.29 -17.58
N GLU A 243 -12.08 2.25 -16.58
CA GLU A 243 -11.91 1.49 -15.34
C GLU A 243 -11.73 -0.01 -15.61
N LYS A 244 -12.34 -0.52 -16.69
CA LYS A 244 -12.19 -1.91 -17.12
C LYS A 244 -10.80 -2.24 -17.66
N GLU A 245 -10.03 -1.24 -18.08
CA GLU A 245 -8.69 -1.43 -18.66
C GLU A 245 -7.54 -1.03 -17.71
N LEU A 246 -7.87 -0.64 -16.48
CA LEU A 246 -6.88 -0.43 -15.42
C LEU A 246 -6.02 -1.67 -15.21
N ARG A 247 -4.73 -1.43 -14.92
CA ARG A 247 -3.75 -2.49 -14.64
C ARG A 247 -2.99 -2.26 -13.34
N VAL A 248 -2.63 -1.01 -13.02
CA VAL A 248 -2.03 -0.64 -11.72
C VAL A 248 -2.71 0.61 -11.17
N ILE A 249 -3.09 0.56 -9.89
CA ILE A 249 -3.61 1.70 -9.13
C ILE A 249 -2.54 2.14 -8.11
N HIS A 250 -2.32 3.43 -7.96
CA HIS A 250 -1.25 4.01 -7.13
C HIS A 250 -1.83 5.03 -6.12
N TYR A 251 -1.72 4.72 -4.82
CA TYR A 251 -2.30 5.50 -3.72
C TYR A 251 -1.45 6.72 -3.33
N THR A 252 -1.24 7.61 -4.31
CA THR A 252 -0.32 8.77 -4.23
C THR A 252 -0.63 9.79 -3.13
N LEU A 253 -1.83 9.78 -2.57
CA LEU A 253 -2.26 10.70 -1.51
C LEU A 253 -1.57 10.37 -0.18
N GLY A 254 -0.40 10.94 0.10
CA GLY A 254 0.05 11.07 1.50
C GLY A 254 -0.78 12.14 2.23
N PRO A 255 -1.37 11.88 3.42
CA PRO A 255 -1.17 10.74 4.33
C PRO A 255 -2.24 9.63 4.23
N LEU A 256 -3.09 9.62 3.21
CA LEU A 256 -4.23 8.70 3.06
C LEU A 256 -3.80 7.38 2.38
N LYS A 257 -3.14 6.48 3.11
CA LYS A 257 -2.65 5.21 2.58
C LYS A 257 -3.61 4.04 2.83
N PRO A 258 -3.73 3.06 1.91
CA PRO A 258 -4.85 2.12 1.92
C PRO A 258 -4.82 1.11 3.07
N TRP A 259 -3.67 0.91 3.71
CA TRP A 259 -3.54 0.11 4.94
C TRP A 259 -4.13 0.79 6.18
N ASP A 260 -4.18 2.13 6.20
CA ASP A 260 -4.81 2.90 7.26
C ASP A 260 -6.34 2.74 7.17
N TRP A 261 -6.92 1.89 8.01
CA TRP A 261 -8.31 1.41 7.91
C TRP A 261 -9.38 2.51 7.77
N TRP A 262 -9.13 3.71 8.31
CA TRP A 262 -10.03 4.86 8.29
C TRP A 262 -10.02 5.60 6.95
N THR A 263 -9.02 5.39 6.09
CA THR A 263 -8.92 6.03 4.76
C THR A 263 -9.97 5.52 3.78
N ALA A 264 -10.47 4.28 3.97
CA ALA A 264 -11.56 3.72 3.19
C ALA A 264 -12.86 4.56 3.30
N TRP A 265 -13.04 5.33 4.37
CA TRP A 265 -14.19 6.23 4.54
C TRP A 265 -14.04 7.54 3.74
N LEU A 266 -12.85 7.81 3.20
CA LEU A 266 -12.49 9.08 2.54
C LEU A 266 -12.07 8.90 1.07
N VAL A 267 -11.53 7.73 0.70
CA VAL A 267 -10.88 7.48 -0.60
C VAL A 267 -11.46 6.21 -1.23
N LYS A 268 -12.46 6.36 -2.10
CA LYS A 268 -13.25 5.23 -2.66
C LYS A 268 -12.40 4.09 -3.27
N PRO A 269 -11.31 4.33 -4.04
CA PRO A 269 -10.53 3.23 -4.62
C PRO A 269 -9.90 2.26 -3.60
N VAL A 270 -9.77 2.65 -2.32
CA VAL A 270 -9.16 1.81 -1.26
C VAL A 270 -9.86 0.45 -1.10
N GLU A 271 -11.14 0.35 -1.45
CA GLU A 271 -11.87 -0.93 -1.48
C GLU A 271 -11.14 -1.99 -2.31
N ILE A 272 -10.58 -1.64 -3.48
CA ILE A 272 -9.86 -2.57 -4.37
C ILE A 272 -8.61 -3.14 -3.69
N TRP A 273 -7.85 -2.30 -2.97
CA TRP A 273 -6.68 -2.74 -2.22
C TRP A 273 -7.07 -3.56 -0.97
N GLN A 274 -8.14 -3.17 -0.27
CA GLN A 274 -8.67 -3.93 0.87
C GLN A 274 -9.23 -5.30 0.47
N ASP A 275 -9.75 -5.43 -0.75
CA ASP A 275 -10.23 -6.69 -1.30
C ASP A 275 -9.08 -7.69 -1.54
N VAL A 276 -7.91 -7.21 -2.01
CA VAL A 276 -6.70 -8.04 -2.09
C VAL A 276 -6.16 -8.35 -0.69
N ARG A 277 -6.13 -7.35 0.21
CA ARG A 277 -5.69 -7.54 1.60
C ARG A 277 -6.49 -8.60 2.35
N GLN A 278 -7.82 -8.59 2.26
CA GLN A 278 -8.68 -9.57 2.94
C GLN A 278 -8.43 -11.00 2.45
N LYS A 279 -7.97 -11.14 1.20
CA LYS A 279 -7.61 -12.41 0.55
C LYS A 279 -6.13 -12.79 0.76
N LEU A 280 -5.36 -12.06 1.59
CA LEU A 280 -3.99 -12.45 1.94
C LEU A 280 -3.98 -13.74 2.77
N GLU A 281 -3.14 -14.67 2.34
CA GLU A 281 -2.92 -15.96 3.02
C GLU A 281 -2.13 -15.78 4.32
N GLU A 282 -2.25 -16.78 5.20
CA GLU A 282 -1.57 -16.83 6.50
C GLU A 282 -0.18 -17.47 6.35
N SER A 283 0.71 -16.76 5.65
CA SER A 283 2.08 -17.20 5.33
C SER A 283 2.95 -17.41 6.59
N LEU A 284 2.60 -16.74 7.69
CA LEU A 284 3.10 -17.00 9.05
C LEU A 284 1.92 -16.94 10.05
N PRO A 285 1.98 -17.60 11.21
CA PRO A 285 0.87 -17.65 12.17
C PRO A 285 0.30 -16.28 12.54
N GLY A 286 -1.02 -16.13 12.39
CA GLY A 286 -1.78 -14.92 12.69
C GLY A 286 -1.70 -13.79 11.67
N THR A 287 -1.02 -13.96 10.52
CA THR A 287 -0.85 -12.88 9.51
C THR A 287 -1.90 -12.86 8.39
N GLY A 288 -2.81 -13.85 8.33
CA GLY A 288 -3.87 -13.93 7.34
C GLY A 288 -4.78 -12.69 7.31
N GLY A 289 -5.24 -12.30 6.12
CA GLY A 289 -6.01 -11.06 5.91
C GLY A 289 -5.19 -9.77 6.13
N GLY A 290 -3.86 -9.83 6.05
CA GLY A 290 -2.99 -8.69 6.30
C GLY A 290 -3.08 -8.18 7.74
N ARG A 291 -2.88 -9.10 8.70
CA ARG A 291 -2.88 -8.84 10.14
C ARG A 291 -1.45 -8.92 10.70
N ASN A 292 -1.24 -8.28 11.85
CA ASN A 292 -0.04 -8.40 12.67
C ASN A 292 -0.43 -9.01 14.03
N PRO A 293 0.32 -10.00 14.57
CA PRO A 293 0.09 -10.53 15.92
C PRO A 293 0.08 -9.46 17.01
N HIS A 294 0.90 -8.41 16.89
CA HIS A 294 0.92 -7.29 17.85
C HIS A 294 -0.37 -6.46 17.79
N ASP A 295 -0.88 -6.15 16.59
CA ASP A 295 -2.14 -5.40 16.43
C ASP A 295 -3.31 -6.13 17.07
N GLN A 296 -3.36 -7.46 16.97
CA GLN A 296 -4.41 -8.24 17.65
C GLN A 296 -4.37 -8.08 19.18
N LEU A 297 -3.18 -7.99 19.78
CA LEU A 297 -3.02 -7.79 21.21
C LEU A 297 -3.41 -6.36 21.61
N VAL A 298 -3.01 -5.36 20.82
CA VAL A 298 -3.41 -3.95 21.00
C VAL A 298 -4.93 -3.77 20.86
N VAL A 299 -5.55 -4.36 19.84
CA VAL A 299 -7.02 -4.30 19.64
C VAL A 299 -7.76 -4.99 20.79
N LYS A 300 -7.30 -6.16 21.26
CA LYS A 300 -7.88 -6.83 22.44
C LYS A 300 -7.77 -5.94 23.69
N PHE A 301 -6.60 -5.33 23.92
CA PHE A 301 -6.41 -4.40 25.04
C PHE A 301 -7.31 -3.16 24.94
N LEU A 302 -7.35 -2.49 23.78
CA LEU A 302 -8.19 -1.31 23.55
C LEU A 302 -9.68 -1.61 23.62
N PHE A 303 -10.12 -2.82 23.25
CA PHE A 303 -11.51 -3.24 23.41
C PHE A 303 -11.87 -3.52 24.88
N ILE A 304 -10.95 -4.09 25.66
CA ILE A 304 -11.16 -4.39 27.09
C ILE A 304 -11.04 -3.13 27.97
N LEU A 305 -10.19 -2.17 27.59
CA LEU A 305 -9.88 -0.97 28.37
C LEU A 305 -11.12 -0.15 28.81
N PRO A 306 -12.12 0.15 27.95
CA PRO A 306 -13.36 0.79 28.36
C PRO A 306 -14.11 0.02 29.47
N PHE A 307 -14.18 -1.31 29.39
CA PHE A 307 -14.83 -2.12 30.43
C PHE A 307 -14.04 -2.10 31.74
N CYS A 308 -12.71 -2.14 31.68
CA CYS A 308 -11.86 -1.97 32.87
C CYS A 308 -12.04 -0.58 33.51
N LEU A 309 -12.12 0.49 32.71
CA LEU A 309 -12.37 1.84 33.22
C LEU A 309 -13.76 1.99 33.84
N LEU A 310 -14.80 1.42 33.22
CA LEU A 310 -16.16 1.39 33.77
C LEU A 310 -16.24 0.57 35.07
N LEU A 311 -15.60 -0.60 35.13
CA LEU A 311 -15.55 -1.42 36.35
C LEU A 311 -14.75 -0.75 37.47
N PHE A 312 -13.66 -0.06 37.14
CA PHE A 312 -12.87 0.71 38.11
C PHE A 312 -13.64 1.92 38.63
N GLY A 313 -14.31 2.67 37.75
CA GLY A 313 -15.18 3.79 38.13
C GLY A 313 -16.38 3.35 38.99
N TYR A 314 -17.00 2.23 38.64
CA TYR A 314 -18.05 1.60 39.45
C TYR A 314 -17.51 1.17 40.82
N TYR A 315 -16.36 0.49 40.87
CA TYR A 315 -15.73 0.07 42.12
C TYR A 315 -15.37 1.27 43.01
N GLN A 316 -14.76 2.32 42.47
CA GLN A 316 -14.47 3.54 43.22
C GLN A 316 -15.74 4.23 43.72
N SER A 317 -16.79 4.32 42.91
CA SER A 317 -18.10 4.83 43.33
C SER A 317 -18.68 3.99 44.47
N CYS A 318 -18.66 2.66 44.37
CA CYS A 318 -19.09 1.77 45.44
C CYS A 318 -18.21 1.84 46.71
N PHE A 319 -16.91 2.16 46.58
CA PHE A 319 -16.01 2.28 47.73
C PHE A 319 -16.14 3.65 48.42
N GLN A 320 -16.39 4.73 47.66
CA GLN A 320 -16.74 6.04 48.21
C GLN A 320 -18.09 5.98 48.93
N ASN A 321 -19.13 5.42 48.29
CA ASN A 321 -20.43 5.18 48.92
C ASN A 321 -20.41 4.13 50.06
N LYS A 322 -19.30 3.42 50.28
CA LYS A 322 -19.10 2.56 51.45
C LYS A 322 -18.61 3.32 52.70
N LYS A 323 -18.25 4.60 52.59
CA LYS A 323 -18.07 5.47 53.77
C LYS A 323 -19.38 6.06 54.27
N ASP A 324 -20.36 6.26 53.39
CA ASP A 324 -21.67 6.84 53.72
C ASP A 324 -22.82 5.91 53.33
N PHE A 325 -23.11 4.93 54.19
CA PHE A 325 -24.36 4.15 54.07
C PHE A 325 -25.50 4.96 54.68
N PRO A 326 -26.43 5.49 53.86
CA PRO A 326 -27.82 5.09 54.08
C PRO A 326 -28.71 5.00 52.82
N SER A 327 -29.58 3.99 52.84
CA SER A 327 -30.94 4.00 52.24
C SER A 327 -31.12 4.05 50.71
N VAL A 328 -32.07 3.23 50.22
CA VAL A 328 -32.44 3.07 48.80
C VAL A 328 -33.34 4.23 48.29
N GLN A 329 -33.20 5.43 48.86
CA GLN A 329 -33.97 6.63 48.47
C GLN A 329 -33.25 7.54 47.45
N SER A 330 -31.94 7.32 47.23
CA SER A 330 -31.07 8.22 46.45
C SER A 330 -31.49 8.40 44.98
N LEU A 331 -31.82 7.32 44.26
CA LEU A 331 -32.16 7.38 42.82
C LEU A 331 -33.36 8.30 42.52
N CYS A 332 -34.43 8.20 43.32
CA CYS A 332 -35.60 9.07 43.20
C CYS A 332 -35.29 10.53 43.56
N ALA A 333 -34.33 10.80 44.45
CA ALA A 333 -33.89 12.15 44.76
C ALA A 333 -33.01 12.74 43.64
N PHE A 334 -32.14 11.94 43.04
CA PHE A 334 -31.29 12.34 41.91
C PHE A 334 -32.13 12.72 40.67
N ALA A 335 -33.11 11.88 40.30
CA ALA A 335 -34.03 12.17 39.21
C ALA A 335 -34.83 13.46 39.41
N ARG A 336 -35.27 13.74 40.65
CA ARG A 336 -35.94 15.02 41.00
C ARG A 336 -35.00 16.22 40.86
N ARG A 337 -33.74 16.13 41.32
CA ARG A 337 -32.76 17.23 41.19
C ARG A 337 -32.43 17.54 39.73
N GLY A 338 -32.22 16.51 38.90
CA GLY A 338 -32.01 16.69 37.45
C GLY A 338 -33.20 17.39 36.78
N ARG A 339 -34.43 16.94 37.07
CA ARG A 339 -35.66 17.56 36.54
C ARG A 339 -35.88 19.00 37.01
N HIS A 340 -35.40 19.35 38.21
CA HIS A 340 -35.48 20.73 38.71
C HIS A 340 -34.45 21.65 38.04
N LYS A 341 -33.22 21.16 37.83
CA LYS A 341 -32.14 21.96 37.22
C LYS A 341 -32.38 22.24 35.73
N TYR A 342 -32.94 21.29 35.00
CA TYR A 342 -33.37 21.50 33.61
C TYR A 342 -34.52 22.51 33.48
N LYS A 343 -35.25 22.81 34.57
CA LYS A 343 -36.40 23.73 34.57
C LYS A 343 -36.08 25.14 35.08
N SER A 344 -34.81 25.46 35.31
CA SER A 344 -34.37 26.73 35.90
C SER A 344 -33.44 27.58 35.03
N GLU A 345 -33.10 27.14 33.80
CA GLU A 345 -32.16 27.86 32.91
C GLU A 345 -32.78 28.25 31.54
N GLU A 346 -34.11 28.26 31.40
CA GLU A 346 -34.83 28.99 30.35
C GLU A 346 -35.48 30.26 30.92
N ALA A 347 -34.67 31.30 31.10
CA ALA A 347 -35.10 32.66 31.44
C ALA A 347 -34.14 33.69 30.82
N LEU A 348 -34.32 33.99 29.52
CA LEU A 348 -33.61 35.07 28.85
C LEU A 348 -33.99 36.43 29.48
N PRO A 349 -33.02 37.32 29.78
CA PRO A 349 -33.31 38.62 30.38
C PRO A 349 -34.00 39.55 29.37
N SER A 350 -35.17 40.07 29.73
CA SER A 350 -35.96 41.00 28.93
C SER A 350 -35.51 42.46 29.15
N TYR A 351 -35.28 43.18 28.04
CA TYR A 351 -35.06 44.63 28.07
C TYR A 351 -36.35 45.39 27.74
N LEU A 352 -36.65 46.38 28.59
CA LEU A 352 -37.68 47.44 28.48
C LEU A 352 -36.97 48.75 28.85
N ALA A 353 -37.34 49.98 28.45
CA ALA A 353 -38.35 50.58 27.56
C ALA A 353 -37.86 52.04 27.27
N VAL A 354 -38.44 52.95 26.45
CA VAL A 354 -39.64 53.10 25.58
C VAL A 354 -39.23 54.14 24.48
N GLY A 355 -39.94 54.50 23.41
CA GLY A 355 -41.29 54.24 22.87
C GLY A 355 -41.69 55.37 21.89
N VAL A 356 -42.99 55.48 21.53
CA VAL A 356 -43.61 56.62 20.77
C VAL A 356 -43.19 56.68 19.27
N SER A 357 -44.04 56.76 18.24
CA SER A 357 -45.51 56.91 18.12
C SER A 357 -46.10 56.34 16.79
N SER A 358 -47.40 56.59 16.56
CA SER A 358 -48.24 56.54 15.32
C SER A 358 -47.54 56.73 13.94
N SER A 359 -48.08 56.31 12.77
CA SER A 359 -49.48 55.99 12.36
C SER A 359 -49.62 55.15 11.05
N THR A 360 -50.86 54.75 10.77
CA THR A 360 -51.56 54.20 9.59
C THR A 360 -51.01 54.46 8.15
N PHE A 361 -51.28 53.50 7.24
CA PHE A 361 -51.51 53.56 5.75
C PHE A 361 -51.05 54.82 4.98
N SER A 362 -50.41 54.73 3.80
CA SER A 362 -51.10 54.28 2.55
C SER A 362 -50.20 54.16 1.29
N THR A 363 -50.64 53.32 0.34
CA THR A 363 -50.50 53.39 -1.15
C THR A 363 -49.32 54.08 -1.89
N SER A 364 -48.69 53.27 -2.78
CA SER A 364 -48.51 53.53 -4.23
C SER A 364 -47.26 54.22 -4.83
N ASN A 365 -46.76 53.55 -5.90
CA ASN A 365 -46.15 54.06 -7.15
C ASN A 365 -44.75 54.72 -7.25
N GLN A 366 -43.94 54.04 -8.06
CA GLN A 366 -43.19 54.52 -9.24
C GLN A 366 -41.78 55.15 -9.15
N ARG A 367 -40.97 54.69 -10.14
CA ARG A 367 -39.73 55.24 -10.75
C ARG A 367 -38.47 55.22 -9.85
N VAL A 368 -37.31 54.70 -10.27
CA VAL A 368 -36.58 54.59 -11.57
C VAL A 368 -35.76 55.83 -11.92
N SER A 369 -34.44 55.61 -12.02
CA SER A 369 -33.37 56.51 -12.48
C SER A 369 -33.06 57.72 -11.59
N TYR A 370 -31.81 58.21 -11.57
CA TYR A 370 -30.64 57.84 -12.39
C TYR A 370 -29.59 57.03 -11.64
#